data_AF-D1NSM1-F1
#
_entry.id   AF-D1NSM1-F1
#
_cell.length_a   1.000
_cell.length_b   1.000
_cell.length_c   1.000
_cell.angle_alpha   90.00
_cell.angle_beta   90.00
_cell.angle_gamma   90.00
#
_symmetry.space_group_name_H-M   'P 1'
#
loop_
_entity.id
_entity.type
_entity.pdbx_description
1 polymer ?
#
loop_
_entity_poly.entity_id
_entity_poly.type
_entity_poly.pdbx_seq_one_letter_code
_entity_poly.pdbx_strand_id
1 'polypeptide(L)'
;MRRDMDLVRRILLEVGDSDLPLDASVLVTDESPFEQVAYHIDLIGQAGLAQVDVSRMIGGRIVRASVGPLTWEGNDFLDAIRDDTVWSGAKTRIAKTVGSATLDTVKALAVRVATDMLMQ
;
A
#
# COMPACT_ATOMS: atom_id res chain seq x y z
N MET A 1 7.18 11.01 -8.39
CA MET A 1 7.04 11.05 -6.92
C MET A 1 7.73 9.83 -6.32
N ARG A 2 8.07 9.81 -5.04
CA ARG A 2 8.70 8.63 -4.38
C ARG A 2 7.61 7.70 -3.85
N ARG A 3 7.78 6.38 -3.99
CA ARG A 3 6.89 5.39 -3.37
C ARG A 3 7.03 5.44 -1.85
N ASP A 4 5.90 5.57 -1.18
CA ASP A 4 5.72 5.58 0.27
C ASP A 4 4.91 4.36 0.68
N MET A 5 5.55 3.45 1.42
CA MET A 5 4.92 2.19 1.81
C MET A 5 3.94 2.33 2.97
N ASP A 6 4.05 3.40 3.79
CA ASP A 6 3.04 3.68 4.81
C ASP A 6 1.73 4.13 4.15
N LEU A 7 1.82 4.94 3.09
CA LEU A 7 0.65 5.31 2.30
C LEU A 7 0.06 4.12 1.55
N VAL A 8 0.89 3.23 0.97
CA VAL A 8 0.40 1.98 0.37
C VAL A 8 -0.37 1.16 1.41
N ARG A 9 0.20 0.91 2.59
CA ARG A 9 -0.46 0.16 3.66
C ARG A 9 -1.79 0.80 4.06
N ARG A 10 -1.82 2.12 4.26
CA ARG A 10 -3.02 2.85 4.63
C ARG A 10 -4.13 2.65 3.60
N ILE A 11 -3.83 2.84 2.30
CA ILE A 11 -4.82 2.64 1.24
C ILE A 11 -5.35 1.20 1.24
N LEU A 12 -4.47 0.21 1.38
CA LEU A 12 -4.89 -1.20 1.38
C LEU A 12 -5.76 -1.56 2.60
N LEU A 13 -5.48 -0.99 3.78
CA LEU A 13 -6.33 -1.15 4.97
C LEU A 13 -7.74 -0.58 4.73
N GLU A 14 -7.82 0.66 4.26
CA GLU A 14 -9.11 1.33 3.97
C GLU A 14 -9.92 0.56 2.91
N VAL A 15 -9.26 0.05 1.86
CA VAL A 15 -9.90 -0.76 0.83
C VAL A 15 -10.32 -2.13 1.36
N GLY A 16 -9.49 -2.75 2.21
CA GLY A 16 -9.78 -4.05 2.81
C GLY A 16 -10.95 -4.03 3.79
N ASP A 17 -11.32 -2.85 4.30
CA ASP A 17 -12.43 -2.66 5.23
C ASP A 17 -13.66 -2.01 4.54
N SER A 18 -13.61 -1.79 3.21
CA SER A 18 -14.69 -1.15 2.43
C SER A 18 -15.41 -2.14 1.51
N ASP A 19 -16.75 -2.07 1.49
CA ASP A 19 -17.60 -2.84 0.56
C ASP A 19 -17.64 -2.24 -0.86
N LEU A 20 -17.19 -1.00 -1.03
CA LEU A 20 -17.26 -0.24 -2.29
C LEU A 20 -15.89 0.32 -2.69
N PRO A 21 -15.65 0.53 -4.00
CA PRO A 21 -14.45 1.25 -4.45
C PRO A 21 -14.35 2.65 -3.83
N LEU A 22 -13.14 3.04 -3.45
CA LEU A 22 -12.84 4.34 -2.85
C LEU A 22 -12.25 5.28 -3.89
N ASP A 23 -12.83 6.47 -4.01
CA ASP A 23 -12.23 7.56 -4.79
C ASP A 23 -11.02 8.14 -4.04
N ALA A 24 -9.98 8.55 -4.75
CA ALA A 24 -8.79 9.13 -4.14
C ALA A 24 -9.11 10.30 -3.20
N SER A 25 -10.15 11.10 -3.48
CA SER A 25 -10.54 12.24 -2.67
C SER A 25 -10.89 11.89 -1.22
N VAL A 26 -11.43 10.70 -0.94
CA VAL A 26 -11.76 10.29 0.44
C VAL A 26 -10.53 9.81 1.22
N LEU A 27 -9.42 9.55 0.53
CA LEU A 27 -8.16 9.09 1.09
C LEU A 27 -7.14 10.24 1.28
N VAL A 28 -7.46 11.46 0.82
CA VAL A 28 -6.62 12.66 0.94
C VAL A 28 -6.54 13.13 2.39
N THR A 29 -5.34 13.51 2.81
CA THR A 29 -5.08 14.20 4.07
C THR A 29 -4.12 15.37 3.83
N ASP A 30 -3.89 16.19 4.85
CA ASP A 30 -2.90 17.29 4.78
C ASP A 30 -1.49 16.76 4.48
N GLU A 31 -1.14 15.57 4.96
CA GLU A 31 0.14 14.88 4.75
C GLU A 31 0.19 14.08 3.44
N SER A 32 -0.96 13.83 2.81
CA SER A 32 -1.09 13.03 1.59
C SER A 32 -2.07 13.71 0.63
N PRO A 33 -1.65 14.77 -0.09
CA PRO A 33 -2.50 15.46 -1.04
C PRO A 33 -2.91 14.55 -2.21
N PHE A 34 -3.93 14.97 -2.95
CA PHE A 34 -4.53 14.21 -4.05
C PHE A 34 -3.49 13.61 -5.01
N GLU A 35 -2.53 14.41 -5.47
CA GLU A 35 -1.49 13.93 -6.40
C GLU A 35 -0.69 12.76 -5.81
N GLN A 36 -0.43 12.78 -4.50
CA GLN A 36 0.29 11.71 -3.82
C GLN A 36 -0.58 10.47 -3.69
N VAL A 37 -1.83 10.61 -3.24
CA VAL A 37 -2.76 9.49 -3.12
C VAL A 37 -2.99 8.83 -4.49
N ALA A 38 -3.30 9.63 -5.52
CA ALA A 38 -3.56 9.16 -6.87
C ALA A 38 -2.33 8.43 -7.47
N TYR A 39 -1.12 8.94 -7.22
CA TYR A 39 0.11 8.27 -7.60
C TYR A 39 0.28 6.91 -6.92
N HIS A 40 -0.09 6.79 -5.63
CA HIS A 40 0.02 5.51 -4.91
C HIS A 40 -1.06 4.51 -5.31
N ILE A 41 -2.27 4.96 -5.62
CA ILE A 41 -3.32 4.10 -6.23
C ILE A 41 -2.82 3.53 -7.56
N ASP A 42 -2.24 4.37 -8.42
CA ASP A 42 -1.66 3.93 -9.70
C ASP A 42 -0.54 2.89 -9.50
N LEU A 43 0.34 3.07 -8.51
CA LEU A 43 1.36 2.08 -8.14
C LEU A 43 0.77 0.77 -7.59
N ILE A 44 -0.30 0.84 -6.79
CA ILE A 44 -1.01 -0.33 -6.25
C ILE A 44 -1.57 -1.17 -7.41
N GLY A 45 -2.16 -0.53 -8.42
CA GLY A 45 -2.63 -1.20 -9.63
C GLY A 45 -1.50 -1.81 -10.45
N GLN A 46 -0.39 -1.08 -10.67
CA GLN A 46 0.78 -1.59 -11.38
C GLN A 46 1.43 -2.80 -10.67
N ALA A 47 1.37 -2.83 -9.35
CA ALA A 47 1.84 -3.95 -8.52
C ALA A 47 0.85 -5.12 -8.46
N GLY A 48 -0.32 -5.02 -9.09
CA GLY A 48 -1.33 -6.07 -9.08
C GLY A 48 -2.02 -6.28 -7.73
N LEU A 49 -1.93 -5.32 -6.80
CA LEU A 49 -2.46 -5.48 -5.44
C LEU A 49 -3.97 -5.17 -5.33
N ALA A 50 -4.50 -4.32 -6.21
CA ALA A 50 -5.92 -4.03 -6.26
C ALA A 50 -6.36 -3.69 -7.67
N GLN A 51 -7.66 -3.81 -7.94
CA GLN A 51 -8.25 -3.22 -9.15
C GLN A 51 -8.25 -1.71 -9.00
N VAL A 52 -7.80 -0.98 -10.02
CA VAL A 52 -7.77 0.50 -9.98
C VAL A 52 -8.31 1.08 -11.28
N ASP A 53 -8.91 2.26 -11.18
CA ASP A 53 -9.28 3.09 -12.32
C ASP A 53 -8.56 4.43 -12.19
N VAL A 54 -7.72 4.75 -13.18
CA VAL A 54 -6.86 5.94 -13.18
C VAL A 54 -6.98 6.64 -14.53
N SER A 55 -7.48 7.88 -14.52
CA SER A 55 -7.57 8.73 -15.70
C SER A 55 -6.48 9.80 -15.69
N ARG A 56 -5.88 10.04 -16.86
CA ARG A 56 -4.80 11.00 -17.04
C ARG A 56 -5.15 12.05 -18.09
N MET A 57 -4.75 13.29 -17.84
CA MET A 57 -4.74 14.34 -18.86
C MET A 57 -3.59 14.14 -19.86
N ILE A 58 -3.66 14.86 -20.98
CA ILE A 58 -2.51 15.06 -21.87
C ILE A 58 -1.34 15.62 -21.02
N GLY A 59 -0.18 14.97 -21.09
CA GLY A 59 0.98 15.26 -20.24
C GLY A 59 1.13 14.34 -19.02
N GLY A 60 0.23 13.36 -18.83
CA GLY A 60 0.43 12.26 -17.89
C GLY A 60 0.00 12.52 -16.43
N ARG A 61 -0.46 13.74 -16.12
CA ARG A 61 -1.02 14.09 -14.80
C ARG A 61 -2.31 13.29 -14.56
N ILE A 62 -2.38 12.61 -13.42
CA ILE A 62 -3.58 11.90 -12.97
C ILE A 62 -4.63 12.95 -12.53
N VAL A 63 -5.85 12.82 -13.05
CA VAL A 63 -6.98 13.71 -12.72
C VAL A 63 -8.11 13.01 -11.99
N ARG A 64 -8.15 11.68 -12.06
CA ARG A 64 -9.06 10.84 -11.31
C ARG A 64 -8.35 9.54 -11.00
N ALA A 65 -8.51 9.07 -9.77
CA ALA A 65 -8.05 7.76 -9.34
C ALA A 65 -9.08 7.18 -8.37
N SER A 66 -9.41 5.91 -8.53
CA SER A 66 -10.15 5.14 -7.56
C SER A 66 -9.55 3.75 -7.41
N VAL A 67 -9.63 3.21 -6.21
CA VAL A 67 -9.16 1.88 -5.87
C VAL A 67 -10.36 1.01 -5.48
N GLY A 68 -10.49 -0.12 -6.17
CA GLY A 68 -11.51 -1.12 -5.96
C GLY A 68 -10.99 -2.32 -5.18
N PRO A 69 -11.65 -3.48 -5.28
CA PRO A 69 -11.31 -4.67 -4.51
C PRO A 69 -9.84 -5.08 -4.62
N LEU A 70 -9.28 -5.55 -3.51
CA LEU A 70 -7.96 -6.19 -3.48
C LEU A 70 -7.95 -7.43 -4.36
N THR A 71 -6.83 -7.67 -5.04
CA THR A 71 -6.59 -8.96 -5.71
C THR A 71 -6.24 -10.03 -4.67
N TRP A 72 -6.08 -11.27 -5.10
CA TRP A 72 -5.56 -12.33 -4.20
C TRP A 72 -4.20 -11.94 -3.62
N GLU A 73 -3.27 -11.48 -4.46
CA GLU A 73 -1.94 -11.02 -4.04
C GLU A 73 -2.02 -9.80 -3.13
N GLY A 74 -3.00 -8.92 -3.36
CA GLY A 74 -3.35 -7.79 -2.50
C GLY A 74 -3.76 -8.21 -1.10
N ASN A 75 -4.65 -9.18 -0.99
CA ASN A 75 -5.08 -9.74 0.30
C ASN A 75 -3.90 -10.40 1.02
N ASP A 76 -3.15 -11.28 0.35
CA ASP A 76 -1.97 -11.93 0.95
C ASP A 76 -0.92 -10.91 1.41
N PHE A 77 -0.72 -9.82 0.67
CA PHE A 77 0.19 -8.75 1.06
C PHE A 77 -0.35 -7.97 2.25
N LEU A 78 -1.62 -7.59 2.23
CA LEU A 78 -2.28 -6.87 3.32
C LEU A 78 -2.22 -7.68 4.61
N ASP A 79 -2.58 -8.97 4.58
CA ASP A 79 -2.55 -9.85 5.74
C ASP A 79 -1.16 -9.97 6.35
N ALA A 80 -0.11 -9.98 5.52
CA ALA A 80 1.27 -9.98 6.00
C ALA A 80 1.64 -8.68 6.75
N ILE A 81 1.02 -7.54 6.44
CA ILE A 81 1.36 -6.22 7.01
C ILE A 81 0.23 -5.61 7.86
N ARG A 82 -0.89 -6.32 8.07
CA ARG A 82 -2.09 -5.78 8.72
C ARG A 82 -1.84 -5.44 10.19
N ASP A 83 -1.11 -6.29 10.90
CA ASP A 83 -0.76 -6.05 12.30
C ASP A 83 0.29 -4.93 12.45
N ASP A 84 0.03 -3.97 13.34
CA ASP A 84 0.91 -2.81 13.56
C ASP A 84 2.28 -3.20 14.13
N THR A 85 2.34 -4.23 14.97
CA THR A 85 3.59 -4.72 15.56
C THR A 85 4.46 -5.38 14.49
N VAL A 86 3.85 -6.23 13.67
CA VAL A 86 4.50 -6.86 12.51
C VAL A 86 4.99 -5.80 11.52
N TRP A 87 4.14 -4.83 11.18
CA TRP A 87 4.50 -3.73 10.28
C TRP A 87 5.68 -2.91 10.80
N SER A 88 5.61 -2.47 12.06
CA SER A 88 6.68 -1.70 12.69
C SER A 88 8.00 -2.48 12.77
N GLY A 89 7.93 -3.78 13.08
CA GLY A 89 9.07 -4.68 13.09
C GLY A 89 9.72 -4.81 11.71
N ALA A 90 8.92 -5.01 10.66
CA ALA A 90 9.41 -5.09 9.28
C ALA A 90 10.08 -3.78 8.84
N LYS A 91 9.42 -2.63 9.07
CA LYS A 91 9.98 -1.30 8.77
C LYS A 91 11.31 -1.04 9.47
N THR A 92 11.39 -1.39 10.76
CA THR A 92 12.61 -1.22 11.55
C THR A 92 13.77 -2.04 10.99
N ARG A 93 13.50 -3.30 10.58
CA ARG A 93 14.53 -4.16 9.96
C ARG A 93 14.99 -3.59 8.61
N ILE A 94 14.06 -3.11 7.77
CA ILE A 94 14.40 -2.45 6.49
C ILE A 94 15.28 -1.24 6.75
N ALA A 95 14.82 -0.28 7.57
CA ALA A 95 15.51 0.98 7.82
C ALA A 95 16.95 0.81 8.36
N LYS A 96 17.20 -0.26 9.12
CA LYS A 96 18.54 -0.59 9.65
C LYS A 96 19.52 -1.10 8.59
N THR A 97 19.04 -1.65 7.48
CA THR A 97 19.89 -2.33 6.47
C THR A 97 19.90 -1.60 5.14
N VAL A 98 18.72 -1.18 4.66
CA VAL A 98 18.53 -0.53 3.37
C VAL A 98 17.46 0.56 3.48
N GLY A 99 17.72 1.76 2.96
CA GLY A 99 16.77 2.90 3.06
C GLY A 99 15.43 2.69 2.34
N SER A 100 15.33 1.67 1.47
CA SER A 100 14.11 1.27 0.75
C SER A 100 14.18 -0.20 0.36
N ALA A 101 13.03 -0.86 0.21
CA ALA A 101 12.93 -2.27 -0.13
C ALA A 101 11.90 -2.53 -1.24
N THR A 102 12.04 -3.62 -1.99
CA THR A 102 11.02 -4.08 -2.96
C THR A 102 9.75 -4.53 -2.23
N LEU A 103 8.62 -4.62 -2.94
CA LEU A 103 7.36 -5.10 -2.35
C LEU A 103 7.51 -6.51 -1.76
N ASP A 104 8.15 -7.41 -2.50
CA ASP A 104 8.42 -8.80 -2.05
C ASP A 104 9.28 -8.84 -0.79
N THR A 105 10.28 -7.96 -0.71
CA THR A 105 11.14 -7.88 0.48
C THR A 105 10.35 -7.40 1.69
N VAL A 106 9.45 -6.41 1.51
CA VAL A 106 8.55 -5.95 2.58
C VAL A 106 7.66 -7.10 3.05
N LYS A 107 7.02 -7.83 2.12
CA LYS A 107 6.16 -8.99 2.43
C LYS A 107 6.93 -10.07 3.18
N ALA A 108 8.10 -10.47 2.67
CA ALA A 108 8.92 -11.53 3.25
C ALA A 108 9.37 -11.18 4.68
N LEU A 109 9.76 -9.94 4.93
CA LEU A 109 10.14 -9.49 6.27
C LEU A 109 8.95 -9.44 7.22
N ALA A 110 7.79 -8.98 6.77
CA ALA A 110 6.59 -8.94 7.59
C ALA A 110 6.15 -10.36 8.00
N VAL A 111 6.10 -11.30 7.04
CA VAL A 111 5.86 -12.73 7.33
C VAL A 111 6.90 -13.28 8.30
N ARG A 112 8.18 -12.93 8.14
CA ARG A 112 9.24 -13.37 9.05
C ARG A 112 9.02 -12.86 10.47
N VAL A 113 8.65 -11.59 10.63
CA VAL A 113 8.37 -11.00 11.95
C VAL A 113 7.18 -11.69 12.61
N ALA A 114 6.07 -11.90 11.89
CA ALA A 114 4.91 -12.62 12.40
C ALA A 114 5.27 -14.07 12.82
N THR A 115 6.08 -14.74 11.99
CA THR A 115 6.56 -16.11 12.25
C THR A 115 7.45 -16.17 13.51
N ASP A 116 8.34 -15.19 13.69
CA ASP A 116 9.18 -15.07 14.89
C ASP A 116 8.32 -14.83 16.16
N MET A 117 7.15 -14.17 16.04
CA MET A 117 6.23 -13.94 17.17
C MET A 117 5.42 -15.19 17.55
N LEU A 118 5.06 -16.03 16.58
CA LEU A 118 4.31 -17.28 16.83
C LEU A 118 5.12 -18.38 17.51
N MET A 119 6.46 -18.32 17.41
CA MET A 119 7.36 -19.33 18.00
C MET A 119 7.90 -18.95 19.40
N GLN A 120 7.42 -17.84 19.97
CA GLN A 120 7.76 -17.41 21.34
C GLN A 120 6.76 -17.99 22.34
#